data_AF-A0A4P6XKH1-F1
#
_entry.id   AF-A0A4P6XKH1-F1
#
_cell.length_a   1.000
_cell.length_b   1.000
_cell.length_c   1.000
_cell.angle_alpha   90.00
_cell.angle_beta   90.00
_cell.angle_gamma   90.00
#
_symmetry.space_group_name_H-M   'P 1'
#
loop_
_entity.id
_entity.type
_entity.pdbx_description
1 polymer ?
#
loop_
_entity_poly.entity_id
_entity_poly.type
_entity_poly.pdbx_seq_one_letter_code
_entity_poly.pdbx_strand_id
1 'polypeptide(L)'
;MAPKIQQTKAAKAAAALAGGKKGKKKWNKGKVKDKAQHVVILDQDKYDRIMKEVPGFKFVSVSVLVDRLKIGGSLARIALRQLESDGVIKPVVKHSKQAIYTRA
;
A
#
# COMPACT_ATOMS: atom_id res chain seq x y z
N MET A 1 20.52 -0.08 -68.54
CA MET A 1 19.46 -0.51 -67.59
C MET A 1 20.09 -1.47 -66.60
N ALA A 2 20.23 -1.09 -65.32
CA ALA A 2 20.85 -1.95 -64.31
C ALA A 2 19.82 -2.96 -63.76
N PRO A 3 20.17 -4.25 -63.58
CA PRO A 3 19.23 -5.25 -63.08
C PRO A 3 18.98 -5.10 -61.57
N LYS A 4 17.71 -5.08 -61.18
CA LYS A 4 17.26 -5.06 -59.77
C LYS A 4 17.66 -6.37 -59.09
N ILE A 5 18.56 -6.29 -58.11
CA ILE A 5 18.97 -7.39 -57.23
C ILE A 5 17.74 -7.93 -56.49
N GLN A 6 17.33 -9.14 -56.86
CA GLN A 6 16.19 -9.85 -56.28
C GLN A 6 16.61 -10.47 -54.94
N GLN A 7 16.17 -9.88 -53.83
CA GLN A 7 16.42 -10.44 -52.50
C GLN A 7 15.83 -11.85 -52.37
N THR A 8 16.62 -12.77 -51.80
CA THR A 8 16.28 -14.18 -51.60
C THR A 8 15.07 -14.34 -50.68
N LYS A 9 14.24 -15.36 -50.93
CA LYS A 9 12.99 -15.65 -50.18
C LYS A 9 13.19 -15.71 -48.66
N ALA A 10 14.38 -16.12 -48.21
CA ALA A 10 14.76 -16.15 -46.80
C ALA A 10 14.81 -14.75 -46.14
N ALA A 11 15.30 -13.73 -46.85
CA ALA A 11 15.35 -12.36 -46.34
C ALA A 11 13.94 -11.73 -46.22
N LYS A 12 13.04 -12.06 -47.16
CA LYS A 12 11.63 -11.65 -47.08
C LYS A 12 10.86 -12.34 -45.94
N ALA A 13 11.14 -13.61 -45.67
CA ALA A 13 10.54 -14.35 -44.56
C ALA A 13 11.02 -13.82 -43.18
N ALA A 14 12.31 -13.48 -43.06
CA ALA A 14 12.86 -12.89 -41.84
C ALA A 14 12.30 -11.48 -41.56
N ALA A 15 12.10 -10.67 -42.61
CA ALA A 15 11.46 -9.36 -42.47
C ALA A 15 9.97 -9.45 -42.09
N ALA A 16 9.25 -10.48 -42.56
CA ALA A 16 7.86 -10.72 -42.19
C ALA A 16 7.71 -11.17 -40.71
N LEU A 17 8.66 -11.93 -40.18
CA LEU A 17 8.68 -12.38 -38.78
C LEU A 17 9.09 -11.26 -37.79
N ALA A 18 9.81 -10.23 -38.25
CA ALA A 18 10.22 -9.10 -37.41
C ALA A 18 9.06 -8.13 -37.06
N GLY A 19 7.94 -8.16 -37.80
CA GLY A 19 6.81 -7.25 -37.60
C GLY A 19 5.91 -7.58 -36.40
N GLY A 20 6.01 -8.79 -35.83
CA GLY A 20 5.09 -9.29 -34.79
C GLY A 20 5.48 -8.95 -33.35
N LYS A 21 6.70 -8.45 -33.10
CA LYS A 21 7.19 -8.10 -31.74
C LYS A 21 6.97 -6.64 -31.36
N LYS A 22 6.01 -5.95 -31.98
CA LYS A 22 5.52 -4.67 -31.44
C LYS A 22 4.67 -5.00 -30.21
N GLY A 23 5.25 -4.81 -29.02
CA GLY A 23 4.57 -5.05 -27.74
C GLY A 23 3.15 -4.48 -27.75
N LYS A 24 2.17 -5.29 -27.31
CA LYS A 24 0.75 -4.92 -27.27
C LYS A 24 0.62 -3.49 -26.71
N LYS A 25 0.04 -2.60 -27.51
CA LYS A 25 -0.19 -1.20 -27.14
C LYS A 25 -0.96 -1.17 -25.82
N LYS A 26 -0.31 -0.70 -24.76
CA LYS A 26 -0.92 -0.57 -23.44
C LYS A 26 -1.84 0.65 -23.47
N TRP A 27 -3.12 0.42 -23.70
CA TRP A 27 -4.16 1.44 -23.83
C TRP A 27 -4.38 2.27 -22.56
N ASN A 28 -3.82 1.85 -21.44
CA ASN A 28 -3.91 2.60 -20.19
C ASN A 28 -2.58 2.60 -19.44
N LYS A 29 -2.04 3.80 -19.18
CA LYS A 29 -0.92 4.00 -18.24
C LYS A 29 -1.54 4.16 -16.85
N GLY A 30 -1.42 3.13 -16.01
CA GLY A 30 -1.99 3.16 -14.66
C GLY A 30 -1.46 4.37 -13.89
N LYS A 31 -2.36 5.26 -13.47
CA LYS A 31 -2.03 6.37 -12.57
C LYS A 31 -1.79 5.76 -11.19
N VAL A 32 -0.53 5.76 -10.75
CA VAL A 32 -0.16 5.24 -9.43
C VAL A 32 -0.46 6.32 -8.40
N LYS A 33 -1.18 5.96 -7.34
CA LYS A 33 -1.41 6.85 -6.19
C LYS A 33 -0.09 7.04 -5.44
N ASP A 34 0.17 8.25 -4.97
CA ASP A 34 1.36 8.56 -4.19
C ASP A 34 1.53 7.63 -2.98
N LYS A 35 2.79 7.24 -2.75
CA LYS A 35 3.15 6.30 -1.69
C LYS A 35 3.04 7.03 -0.35
N ALA A 36 2.03 6.66 0.45
CA ALA A 36 1.91 7.16 1.81
C ALA A 36 3.14 6.72 2.64
N GLN A 37 3.75 7.66 3.35
CA GLN A 37 4.82 7.37 4.29
C GLN A 37 4.23 7.25 5.71
N HIS A 38 4.29 6.04 6.24
CA HIS A 38 3.91 5.74 7.62
C HIS A 38 5.17 5.57 8.46
N VAL A 39 5.13 6.08 9.68
CA VAL A 39 6.29 5.98 10.58
C VAL A 39 6.31 4.61 11.24
N VAL A 40 7.49 3.98 11.25
CA VAL A 40 7.73 2.62 11.78
C VAL A 40 8.45 2.64 13.12
N ILE A 41 9.09 3.76 13.46
CA ILE A 41 9.74 4.01 14.75
C ILE A 41 8.91 5.05 15.50
N LEU A 42 8.83 4.90 16.81
CA LEU A 42 8.01 5.74 17.66
C LEU A 42 8.89 6.82 18.29
N ASP A 43 8.55 8.09 18.03
CA ASP A 43 9.17 9.25 18.66
C ASP A 43 8.35 9.66 19.89
N GLN A 44 8.96 10.34 20.85
CA GLN A 44 8.27 10.81 22.05
C GLN A 44 7.04 11.68 21.73
N ASP A 45 7.16 12.58 20.75
CA ASP A 45 6.04 13.43 20.33
C ASP A 45 4.83 12.63 19.81
N LYS A 46 5.09 11.50 19.14
CA LYS A 46 4.03 10.62 18.64
C LYS A 46 3.40 9.80 19.75
N TYR A 47 4.21 9.38 20.73
CA TYR A 47 3.72 8.69 21.92
C TYR A 47 2.71 9.55 22.67
N ASP A 48 3.08 10.79 22.96
CA ASP A 48 2.23 11.72 23.71
C ASP A 48 0.95 12.06 22.94
N ARG A 49 1.04 12.11 21.60
CA ARG A 49 -0.13 12.31 20.73
C ARG A 49 -1.08 11.12 20.74
N ILE A 50 -0.56 9.88 20.69
CA ILE A 50 -1.38 8.66 20.79
C ILE A 50 -2.15 8.66 22.11
N MET A 51 -1.48 8.94 23.22
CA MET A 51 -2.11 8.93 24.55
C MET A 51 -3.22 9.98 24.70
N LYS A 52 -3.08 11.15 24.06
CA LYS A 52 -4.10 12.21 24.10
C LYS A 52 -5.26 12.00 23.14
N GLU A 53 -4.99 11.55 21.92
CA GLU A 53 -6.02 11.50 20.86
C GLU A 53 -6.88 10.24 20.91
N VAL A 54 -6.31 9.09 21.29
CA VAL A 54 -7.05 7.81 21.26
C VAL A 54 -8.29 7.77 22.16
N PRO A 55 -8.30 8.32 23.39
CA PRO A 55 -9.51 8.40 24.21
C PRO A 55 -10.66 9.18 23.56
N GLY A 56 -10.35 10.14 22.68
CA GLY A 56 -11.34 10.93 21.97
C GLY A 56 -12.09 10.15 20.87
N PHE A 57 -11.56 9.00 20.44
CA PHE A 57 -12.13 8.25 19.33
C PHE A 57 -13.24 7.30 19.80
N LYS A 58 -14.42 7.41 19.18
CA LYS A 58 -15.53 6.47 19.42
C LYS A 58 -15.21 5.06 18.88
N PHE A 59 -14.52 4.98 17.75
CA PHE A 59 -14.12 3.73 17.10
C PHE A 59 -12.60 3.70 16.96
N VAL A 60 -11.99 2.66 17.53
CA VAL A 60 -10.53 2.49 17.55
C VAL A 60 -10.20 1.14 16.91
N SER A 61 -9.36 1.16 15.87
CA SER A 61 -8.85 -0.03 15.19
C SER A 61 -7.50 0.28 14.55
N VAL A 62 -6.81 -0.75 14.07
CA VAL A 62 -5.51 -0.61 13.39
C VAL A 62 -5.59 0.40 12.24
N SER A 63 -6.65 0.34 11.42
CA SER A 63 -6.82 1.25 10.28
C SER A 63 -6.99 2.71 10.71
N VAL A 64 -7.75 2.96 11.78
CA VAL A 64 -7.98 4.32 12.29
C VAL A 64 -6.67 4.98 12.72
N LEU A 65 -5.78 4.22 13.37
CA LEU A 65 -4.48 4.72 13.79
C LEU A 65 -3.55 4.98 12.60
N VAL A 66 -3.59 4.13 11.56
CA VAL A 66 -2.82 4.33 10.32
C VAL A 66 -3.26 5.61 9.59
N ASP A 67 -4.57 5.84 9.48
CA ASP A 67 -5.11 6.99 8.76
C ASP A 67 -4.88 8.32 9.48
N ARG A 68 -5.11 8.36 10.80
CA ARG A 68 -5.05 9.60 11.60
C ARG A 68 -3.64 9.93 12.09
N LEU A 69 -2.99 8.97 12.74
CA LEU A 69 -1.71 9.18 13.41
C LEU A 69 -0.51 8.86 12.50
N LYS A 70 -0.76 8.38 11.27
CA LYS A 70 0.25 8.03 10.27
C LYS A 70 1.30 7.04 10.79
N ILE A 71 0.91 6.15 11.70
CA ILE A 71 1.75 5.07 12.20
C ILE A 71 1.58 3.80 11.36
N GLY A 72 2.62 2.97 11.30
CA GLY A 72 2.55 1.66 10.67
C GLY A 72 1.61 0.69 11.41
N GLY A 73 1.04 -0.25 10.68
CA GLY A 73 0.12 -1.25 11.25
C GLY A 73 0.75 -2.18 12.30
N SER A 74 2.07 -2.39 12.24
CA SER A 74 2.83 -3.13 13.28
C SER A 74 2.79 -2.38 14.61
N LEU A 75 3.18 -1.10 14.62
CA LEU A 75 3.12 -0.25 15.80
C LEU A 75 1.70 -0.09 16.33
N ALA A 76 0.73 0.12 15.44
CA ALA A 76 -0.67 0.24 15.83
C ALA A 76 -1.17 -0.98 16.62
N ARG A 77 -0.79 -2.21 16.24
CA ARG A 77 -1.16 -3.41 17.01
C ARG A 77 -0.54 -3.45 18.40
N ILE A 78 0.70 -2.99 18.54
CA ILE A 78 1.39 -2.94 19.84
C ILE A 78 0.74 -1.85 20.71
N ALA A 79 0.51 -0.67 20.15
CA ALA A 79 -0.14 0.44 20.84
C ALA A 79 -1.53 0.06 21.36
N LEU A 80 -2.34 -0.65 20.57
CA LEU A 80 -3.66 -1.12 21.02
C LEU A 80 -3.57 -2.07 22.22
N ARG A 81 -2.57 -2.96 22.27
CA ARG A 81 -2.37 -3.86 23.42
C ARG A 81 -1.94 -3.09 24.66
N GLN A 82 -1.08 -2.08 24.50
CA GLN A 82 -0.65 -1.24 25.62
C GLN A 82 -1.80 -0.41 26.16
N LEU A 83 -2.53 0.29 25.29
CA LEU A 83 -3.69 1.11 25.67
C LEU A 83 -4.82 0.29 26.30
N GLU A 84 -4.97 -0.97 25.87
CA GLU A 84 -5.87 -1.92 26.51
C GLU A 84 -5.40 -2.30 27.92
N SER A 85 -4.09 -2.54 28.10
CA SER A 85 -3.51 -2.87 29.42
C SER A 85 -3.59 -1.69 30.39
N ASP A 86 -3.43 -0.47 29.88
CA ASP A 86 -3.56 0.77 30.65
C ASP A 86 -5.04 1.13 30.93
N GLY A 87 -6.00 0.41 30.35
CA GLY A 87 -7.44 0.60 30.57
C GLY A 87 -8.05 1.82 29.85
N VAL A 88 -7.33 2.43 28.92
CA VAL A 88 -7.78 3.62 28.17
C VAL A 88 -8.86 3.27 27.13
N ILE A 89 -8.79 2.06 26.57
CA ILE A 89 -9.71 1.56 25.56
C ILE A 89 -10.31 0.21 25.98
N LYS A 90 -11.59 0.00 25.66
CA LYS A 90 -12.31 -1.25 25.92
C LYS A 90 -12.40 -2.10 24.66
N PRO A 91 -12.03 -3.40 24.72
CA PRO A 91 -12.23 -4.31 23.59
C PRO A 91 -13.73 -4.62 23.43
N VAL A 92 -14.24 -4.51 22.20
CA VAL A 92 -15.59 -4.98 21.85
C VAL A 92 -15.50 -6.33 21.15
N VAL A 93 -14.61 -6.44 20.16
CA VAL A 93 -14.37 -7.67 19.40
C VAL A 93 -12.88 -7.88 19.21
N LYS A 94 -12.41 -9.08 19.57
CA LYS A 94 -11.04 -9.53 19.33
C LYS A 94 -11.03 -10.71 18.37
N HIS A 95 -10.69 -10.44 17.12
CA HIS A 95 -10.44 -11.45 16.10
C HIS A 95 -9.03 -11.26 15.51
N SER A 96 -8.38 -12.33 15.08
CA SER A 96 -7.00 -12.29 14.55
C SER A 96 -6.81 -11.29 13.40
N LYS A 97 -7.83 -11.15 12.54
CA LYS A 97 -7.84 -10.24 11.39
C LYS A 97 -8.38 -8.85 11.70
N GLN A 98 -9.17 -8.69 12.77
CA GLN A 98 -9.84 -7.43 13.08
C GLN A 98 -10.01 -7.28 14.59
N ALA A 99 -9.39 -6.25 15.13
CA ALA A 99 -9.55 -5.85 16.52
C ALA A 99 -10.33 -4.54 16.56
N ILE A 100 -11.45 -4.55 17.30
CA ILE A 100 -12.34 -3.41 17.45
C ILE A 100 -12.34 -3.01 18.92
N TYR A 101 -11.99 -1.75 19.14
CA TYR A 101 -11.96 -1.11 20.44
C TYR A 101 -12.85 0.13 20.43
N THR A 102 -13.34 0.49 21.60
CA THR A 102 -14.03 1.75 21.87
C THR A 102 -13.33 2.47 23.01
N ARG A 103 -13.57 3.78 23.14
CA ARG A 103 -13.18 4.50 24.38
C ARG A 103 -13.76 3.79 25.62
N ALA A 104 -12.99 3.81 26.71
CA ALA A 104 -13.44 3.30 27.99
C ALA A 104 -14.67 4.06 28.52
#